data_AF-A0AA88M7K5-F1
#
_entry.id   AF-A0AA88M7K5-F1
#
_cell.length_a   1.000
_cell.length_b   1.000
_cell.length_c   1.000
_cell.angle_alpha   90.00
_cell.angle_beta   90.00
_cell.angle_gamma   90.00
#
_symmetry.space_group_name_H-M   'P 1'
#
loop_
_entity.id
_entity.type
_entity.pdbx_description
1 polymer ?
#
loop_
_entity_poly.entity_id
_entity_poly.type
_entity_poly.pdbx_seq_one_letter_code
_entity_poly.pdbx_strand_id
1 'polypeptide(L)'
;MGGSNSTRRVSFESDEDDNVTVVKGVRLSENVINRMREPSKPPSRSSPLSEAPSKPTASPPLSPAADLGTPLNDPATTPADPAAPAAPSSPSLPSPALEESMTPPTSVDESELRRKITEEVKKGLEEERSKTQYELHQWLEKERARVKAQARSEVQAHVQGEVSRILASERAAALDSAQKAVLSERLTAEEERLRTKLLAKQLEERDQQLRKQDAFYREQLNKLEERHPVLQGHNGNYHKAADEVNAKFRRYEISPVCADLQEQILKCYRENAGKTLLCSNIASLYMQCVNGAKQKKLRTGG
;
A
#
# COMPACT_ATOMS: atom_id res chain seq x y z
N MET A 1 43.70 16.26 56.49
CA MET A 1 42.51 15.36 56.44
C MET A 1 41.95 15.45 55.03
N GLY A 2 42.03 14.38 54.24
CA GLY A 2 41.57 14.37 52.84
C GLY A 2 40.49 13.30 52.65
N GLY A 3 39.35 13.66 52.06
CA GLY A 3 38.22 12.75 51.88
C GLY A 3 38.32 11.96 50.58
N SER A 4 38.23 10.63 50.66
CA SER A 4 38.24 9.74 49.49
C SER A 4 36.89 9.74 48.77
N ASN A 5 36.81 10.46 47.65
CA ASN A 5 35.70 10.40 46.71
C ASN A 5 35.81 9.14 45.81
N SER A 6 35.17 8.05 46.25
CA SER A 6 35.14 6.77 45.53
C SER A 6 34.22 6.84 44.30
N THR A 7 34.76 7.28 43.17
CA THR A 7 34.09 7.19 41.87
C THR A 7 34.11 5.73 41.39
N ARG A 8 33.01 5.00 41.60
CA ARG A 8 32.78 3.72 40.92
C ARG A 8 32.72 3.98 39.41
N ARG A 9 33.78 3.61 38.69
CA ARG A 9 33.73 3.48 37.23
C ARG A 9 32.92 2.23 36.91
N VAL A 10 31.66 2.42 36.53
CA VAL A 10 30.87 1.38 35.90
C VAL A 10 31.15 1.49 34.40
N SER A 11 31.93 0.54 33.87
CA SER A 11 32.06 0.38 32.42
C SER A 11 30.71 -0.16 31.92
N PHE A 12 29.94 0.70 31.27
CA PHE A 12 28.73 0.29 30.57
C PHE A 12 29.08 -0.03 29.12
N GLU A 13 28.61 -1.18 28.64
CA GLU A 13 28.65 -1.54 27.23
C GLU A 13 27.97 -0.45 26.39
N SER A 14 28.59 -0.11 25.27
CA SER A 14 28.01 0.77 24.27
C SER A 14 27.00 -0.05 23.47
N ASP A 15 25.71 0.18 23.72
CA ASP A 15 24.64 -0.26 22.81
C ASP A 15 24.86 0.44 21.46
N GLU A 16 25.12 -0.33 20.40
CA GLU A 16 25.75 0.18 19.17
C GLU A 16 24.78 0.97 18.25
N ASP A 17 23.48 0.90 18.52
CA ASP A 17 22.41 1.51 17.72
C ASP A 17 21.80 2.79 18.36
N ASP A 18 22.27 3.21 19.54
CA ASP A 18 21.62 4.26 20.33
C ASP A 18 22.42 5.59 20.28
N ASN A 19 22.02 6.52 19.39
CA ASN A 19 22.66 7.83 19.19
C ASN A 19 22.36 8.79 20.39
N VAL A 20 22.94 8.43 21.53
CA VAL A 20 22.67 9.00 22.86
C VAL A 20 23.83 9.89 23.27
N THR A 21 23.55 11.19 23.44
CA THR A 21 24.57 12.14 23.90
C THR A 21 24.43 12.43 25.40
N VAL A 22 25.54 12.77 26.06
CA VAL A 22 25.56 13.04 27.50
C VAL A 22 25.52 14.54 27.75
N VAL A 23 24.39 15.04 28.24
CA VAL A 23 24.21 16.45 28.59
C VAL A 23 24.29 16.57 30.12
N LYS A 24 25.32 17.27 30.63
CA LYS A 24 25.57 17.46 32.08
C LYS A 24 25.52 16.16 32.92
N GLY A 25 26.00 15.05 32.36
CA GLY A 25 26.05 13.74 33.05
C GLY A 25 24.78 12.89 32.91
N VAL A 26 23.74 13.37 32.20
CA VAL A 26 22.53 12.60 31.89
C VAL A 26 22.61 12.12 30.43
N ARG A 27 22.42 10.81 30.21
CA ARG A 27 22.27 10.23 28.86
C ARG A 27 20.89 10.58 28.32
N LEU A 28 20.82 11.27 27.19
CA LEU A 28 19.59 11.62 26.48
C LEU A 28 19.70 11.20 25.02
N SER A 29 18.65 10.61 24.46
CA SER A 29 18.59 10.33 23.02
C SER A 29 18.40 11.61 22.21
N GLU A 30 18.91 11.63 20.99
CA GLU A 30 18.86 12.79 20.09
C GLU A 30 17.43 13.31 19.87
N ASN A 31 16.44 12.41 19.86
CA ASN A 31 15.01 12.73 19.76
C ASN A 31 14.48 13.52 20.99
N VAL A 32 15.00 13.25 22.19
CA VAL A 32 14.67 14.02 23.41
C VAL A 32 15.39 15.36 23.43
N ILE A 33 16.65 15.40 22.95
CA ILE A 33 17.47 16.61 22.89
C ILE A 33 16.87 17.63 21.90
N ASN A 34 16.44 17.18 20.71
CA ASN A 34 15.77 18.05 19.74
C ASN A 34 14.46 18.62 20.31
N ARG A 35 13.67 17.79 21.00
CA ARG A 35 12.48 18.25 21.75
C ARG A 35 12.77 19.27 22.86
N MET A 36 13.93 19.21 23.51
CA MET A 36 14.34 20.19 24.51
C MET A 36 14.96 21.46 23.89
N ARG A 37 15.41 21.37 22.63
CA ARG A 37 16.03 22.47 21.88
C ARG A 37 14.99 23.30 21.11
N GLU A 38 13.85 22.73 20.75
CA GLU A 38 12.74 23.45 20.10
C GLU A 38 11.72 24.00 21.11
N PRO A 39 11.47 25.33 21.12
CA PRO A 39 10.35 25.90 21.87
C PRO A 39 9.01 25.62 21.16
N SER A 40 8.43 24.47 21.47
CA SER A 40 6.99 24.12 21.40
C SER A 40 6.10 24.81 20.35
N LYS A 41 5.68 24.06 19.33
CA LYS A 41 4.34 24.19 18.72
C LYS A 41 3.46 22.99 19.14
N PRO A 42 2.14 23.18 19.36
CA PRO A 42 1.28 22.12 19.88
C PRO A 42 0.94 21.08 18.80
N PRO A 43 0.85 19.78 19.13
CA PRO A 43 0.48 18.74 18.18
C PRO A 43 -1.04 18.73 17.93
N SER A 44 -1.43 18.65 16.66
CA SER A 44 -2.80 18.30 16.26
C SER A 44 -3.13 16.87 16.70
N ARG A 45 -4.26 16.70 17.39
CA ARG A 45 -4.75 15.40 17.85
C ARG A 45 -5.00 14.44 16.69
N SER A 46 -4.59 13.18 16.84
CA SER A 46 -5.16 12.04 16.12
C SER A 46 -5.71 11.03 17.13
N SER A 47 -6.85 10.42 16.80
CA SER A 47 -7.56 9.41 17.59
C SER A 47 -8.54 8.67 16.65
N PRO A 48 -8.89 7.40 16.91
CA PRO A 48 -8.64 6.37 15.89
C PRO A 48 -9.85 5.46 15.54
N LEU A 49 -9.64 4.54 14.57
CA LEU A 49 -10.58 3.49 14.07
C LEU A 49 -11.83 4.08 13.36
N SER A 50 -12.52 3.48 12.38
CA SER A 50 -12.33 2.28 11.53
C SER A 50 -13.16 2.52 10.21
N GLU A 51 -13.37 1.66 9.20
CA GLU A 51 -13.06 0.23 8.92
C GLU A 51 -13.01 -0.01 7.38
N ALA A 52 -13.09 -1.26 6.91
CA ALA A 52 -13.49 -1.67 5.55
C ALA A 52 -14.87 -2.40 5.62
N PRO A 53 -15.55 -2.85 4.53
CA PRO A 53 -15.16 -2.89 3.10
C PRO A 53 -16.27 -2.50 2.07
N SER A 54 -15.91 -2.31 0.79
CA SER A 54 -16.65 -2.86 -0.38
C SER A 54 -16.11 -2.40 -1.75
N LYS A 55 -15.85 -3.34 -2.67
CA LYS A 55 -15.93 -3.16 -4.14
C LYS A 55 -17.40 -3.44 -4.58
N PRO A 56 -17.90 -3.06 -5.80
CA PRO A 56 -17.15 -3.08 -7.07
C PRO A 56 -17.56 -2.04 -8.18
N THR A 57 -16.92 -2.22 -9.36
CA THR A 57 -17.49 -2.02 -10.72
C THR A 57 -17.35 -0.65 -11.46
N ALA A 58 -17.04 -0.79 -12.76
CA ALA A 58 -17.24 0.09 -13.93
C ALA A 58 -16.36 1.35 -14.18
N SER A 59 -15.53 1.22 -15.22
CA SER A 59 -15.35 2.25 -16.28
C SER A 59 -16.41 2.05 -17.38
N PRO A 60 -16.49 2.89 -18.44
CA PRO A 60 -16.51 4.35 -18.53
C PRO A 60 -17.92 4.82 -19.03
N PRO A 61 -18.09 6.00 -19.68
CA PRO A 61 -18.10 5.96 -21.15
C PRO A 61 -17.48 7.19 -21.87
N LEU A 62 -17.22 7.01 -23.16
CA LEU A 62 -16.89 8.07 -24.12
C LEU A 62 -18.15 8.81 -24.63
N SER A 63 -17.93 9.86 -25.44
CA SER A 63 -18.74 10.35 -26.59
C SER A 63 -19.36 11.76 -26.40
N PRO A 64 -19.93 12.40 -27.44
CA PRO A 64 -19.20 12.88 -28.62
C PRO A 64 -19.61 14.31 -29.07
N ALA A 65 -18.81 14.97 -29.90
CA ALA A 65 -19.29 15.99 -30.84
C ALA A 65 -18.32 16.11 -32.02
N ALA A 66 -18.87 16.20 -33.24
CA ALA A 66 -18.10 16.47 -34.45
C ALA A 66 -18.20 17.95 -34.81
N ASP A 67 -17.17 18.50 -35.46
CA ASP A 67 -17.37 19.52 -36.49
C ASP A 67 -16.33 19.35 -37.61
N LEU A 68 -16.66 19.87 -38.78
CA LEU A 68 -15.93 19.70 -40.04
C LEU A 68 -14.71 20.65 -40.10
N GLY A 69 -13.65 20.24 -40.80
CA GLY A 69 -12.55 21.17 -41.11
C GLY A 69 -11.25 20.54 -41.55
N THR A 70 -11.22 19.88 -42.71
CA THR A 70 -9.96 19.49 -43.37
C THR A 70 -9.39 20.69 -44.15
N PRO A 71 -8.09 21.00 -44.00
CA PRO A 71 -7.31 21.55 -45.09
C PRO A 71 -6.25 20.53 -45.53
N LEU A 72 -6.33 20.11 -46.78
CA LEU A 72 -5.23 19.42 -47.47
C LEU A 72 -4.08 20.40 -47.70
N ASN A 73 -2.88 20.03 -47.28
CA ASN A 73 -1.64 20.65 -47.74
C ASN A 73 -1.04 19.79 -48.85
N ASP A 74 -1.29 20.14 -50.11
CA ASP A 74 -0.54 19.62 -51.25
C ASP A 74 0.55 20.62 -51.67
N PRO A 75 1.82 20.20 -51.80
CA PRO A 75 2.86 21.04 -52.39
C PRO A 75 2.71 21.07 -53.91
N ALA A 76 2.29 22.21 -54.47
CA ALA A 76 2.18 22.41 -55.90
C ALA A 76 3.56 22.29 -56.59
N THR A 77 3.86 21.11 -57.14
CA THR A 77 4.97 20.89 -58.07
C THR A 77 4.40 20.84 -59.47
N THR A 78 4.72 21.85 -60.29
CA THR A 78 4.26 22.00 -61.67
C THR A 78 4.93 20.98 -62.60
N PRO A 79 4.19 20.12 -63.32
CA PRO A 79 4.66 19.48 -64.53
C PRO A 79 4.19 20.33 -65.72
N ALA A 80 5.10 20.73 -66.59
CA ALA A 80 4.72 21.33 -67.86
C ALA A 80 4.07 20.27 -68.75
N ASP A 81 2.87 20.54 -69.23
CA ASP A 81 2.16 19.67 -70.19
C ASP A 81 2.91 19.66 -71.55
N PRO A 82 3.05 18.52 -72.23
CA PRO A 82 3.71 18.48 -73.53
C PRO A 82 2.93 19.27 -74.58
N ALA A 83 3.64 20.04 -75.40
CA ALA A 83 3.03 20.76 -76.51
C ALA A 83 2.24 19.81 -77.43
N ALA A 84 0.96 20.10 -77.63
CA ALA A 84 0.10 19.38 -78.55
C ALA A 84 0.70 19.39 -79.98
N PRO A 85 0.57 18.28 -80.75
CA PRO A 85 1.16 18.18 -82.07
C PRO A 85 0.57 19.24 -83.00
N ALA A 86 1.45 19.94 -83.73
CA ALA A 86 1.05 20.95 -84.70
C ALA A 86 0.10 20.35 -85.75
N ALA A 87 -1.01 21.05 -86.00
CA ALA A 87 -1.91 20.71 -87.10
C ALA A 87 -1.14 20.71 -88.43
N PRO A 88 -1.30 19.70 -89.30
CA PRO A 88 -0.60 19.65 -90.57
C PRO A 88 -1.06 20.80 -91.47
N SER A 89 -0.09 21.56 -91.96
CA SER A 89 -0.27 22.69 -92.86
C SER A 89 -1.03 22.29 -94.12
N SER A 90 -2.07 23.05 -94.48
CA SER A 90 -2.81 22.90 -95.73
C SER A 90 -1.87 23.05 -96.94
N PRO A 91 -1.72 22.05 -97.83
CA PRO A 91 -1.04 22.26 -99.09
C PRO A 91 -2.00 22.93 -100.09
N SER A 92 -1.70 24.17 -100.46
CA SER A 92 -2.39 24.86 -101.56
C SER A 92 -2.14 24.13 -102.88
N LEU A 93 -3.17 23.49 -103.42
CA LEU A 93 -3.20 22.98 -104.79
C LEU A 93 -3.99 23.95 -105.68
N PRO A 94 -3.50 24.31 -106.88
CA PRO A 94 -4.24 25.14 -107.81
C PRO A 94 -5.38 24.33 -108.45
N SER A 95 -6.61 24.85 -108.41
CA SER A 95 -7.71 24.31 -109.20
C SER A 95 -7.60 24.77 -110.66
N PRO A 96 -7.61 23.86 -111.65
CA PRO A 96 -7.88 24.22 -113.03
C PRO A 96 -9.39 24.40 -113.21
N ALA A 97 -9.84 25.59 -113.57
CA ALA A 97 -11.20 25.80 -114.07
C ALA A 97 -11.21 25.51 -115.57
N LEU A 98 -11.66 24.31 -115.96
CA LEU A 98 -12.13 24.08 -117.32
C LEU A 98 -13.50 24.73 -117.47
N GLU A 99 -13.67 25.52 -118.53
CA GLU A 99 -14.99 25.70 -119.10
C GLU A 99 -15.44 24.36 -119.67
N GLU A 100 -16.59 23.84 -119.26
CA GLU A 100 -17.47 23.23 -120.25
C GLU A 100 -18.94 23.43 -119.89
N SER A 101 -19.63 24.07 -120.83
CA SER A 101 -21.08 24.18 -120.87
C SER A 101 -21.69 22.81 -121.17
N MET A 102 -22.83 22.49 -120.57
CA MET A 102 -24.09 22.27 -121.30
C MET A 102 -25.14 21.63 -120.37
N THR A 103 -26.41 21.94 -120.63
CA THR A 103 -27.58 21.43 -119.90
C THR A 103 -28.38 20.45 -120.82
N PRO A 104 -29.56 19.91 -120.45
CA PRO A 104 -29.84 18.46 -120.43
C PRO A 104 -30.83 18.10 -121.59
N PRO A 105 -31.64 17.01 -121.61
CA PRO A 105 -31.86 15.96 -120.60
C PRO A 105 -32.03 14.50 -121.12
N THR A 106 -32.00 13.55 -120.18
CA THR A 106 -32.84 12.33 -120.26
C THR A 106 -33.44 12.05 -118.88
N SER A 107 -34.71 11.62 -118.86
CA SER A 107 -35.54 11.57 -117.64
C SER A 107 -35.51 10.20 -116.95
N VAL A 108 -34.81 10.13 -115.81
CA VAL A 108 -35.00 9.15 -114.74
C VAL A 108 -34.94 9.92 -113.40
N ASP A 109 -35.52 9.39 -112.32
CA ASP A 109 -35.68 10.08 -111.03
C ASP A 109 -34.35 10.28 -110.25
N GLU A 110 -33.55 11.22 -110.74
CA GLU A 110 -32.20 11.47 -110.25
C GLU A 110 -32.18 12.20 -108.90
N SER A 111 -33.24 12.96 -108.59
CA SER A 111 -33.33 13.77 -107.37
C SER A 111 -33.65 12.91 -106.14
N GLU A 112 -34.57 11.95 -106.27
CA GLU A 112 -34.89 11.04 -105.17
C GLU A 112 -33.72 10.08 -104.87
N LEU A 113 -33.04 9.60 -105.92
CA LEU A 113 -31.83 8.78 -105.78
C LEU A 113 -30.69 9.53 -105.07
N ARG A 114 -30.39 10.78 -105.46
CA ARG A 114 -29.38 11.63 -104.80
C ARG A 114 -29.72 11.86 -103.31
N ARG A 115 -30.99 12.09 -102.97
CA ARG A 115 -31.41 12.28 -101.57
C ARG A 115 -31.18 11.01 -100.73
N LYS A 116 -31.49 9.84 -101.31
CA LYS A 116 -31.34 8.54 -100.65
C LYS A 116 -29.87 8.17 -100.41
N ILE A 117 -29.00 8.40 -101.39
CA ILE A 117 -27.54 8.27 -101.23
C ILE A 117 -27.03 9.19 -100.10
N THR A 118 -27.48 10.44 -100.06
CA THR A 118 -27.05 11.40 -99.04
C THR A 118 -27.52 10.99 -97.63
N GLU A 119 -28.72 10.42 -97.50
CA GLU A 119 -29.25 9.92 -96.23
C GLU A 119 -28.51 8.67 -95.75
N GLU A 120 -28.26 7.68 -96.62
CA GLU A 120 -27.47 6.49 -96.26
C GLU A 120 -26.03 6.85 -95.86
N VAL A 121 -25.37 7.76 -96.58
CA VAL A 121 -24.03 8.25 -96.23
C VAL A 121 -24.05 8.97 -94.86
N LYS A 122 -25.04 9.83 -94.62
CA LYS A 122 -25.19 10.53 -93.33
C LYS A 122 -25.45 9.54 -92.18
N LYS A 123 -26.32 8.56 -92.40
CA LYS A 123 -26.67 7.53 -91.41
C LYS A 123 -25.46 6.65 -91.10
N GLY A 124 -24.71 6.20 -92.11
CA GLY A 124 -23.49 5.41 -91.91
C GLY A 124 -22.41 6.18 -91.15
N LEU A 125 -22.24 7.47 -91.44
CA LEU A 125 -21.33 8.34 -90.69
C LEU A 125 -21.74 8.52 -89.22
N GLU A 126 -23.04 8.62 -88.96
CA GLU A 126 -23.63 8.76 -87.62
C GLU A 126 -23.56 7.45 -86.82
N GLU A 127 -23.78 6.31 -87.47
CA GLU A 127 -23.62 4.96 -86.91
C GLU A 127 -22.15 4.69 -86.54
N GLU A 128 -21.20 4.95 -87.45
CA GLU A 128 -19.77 4.77 -87.15
C GLU A 128 -19.25 5.76 -86.11
N ARG A 129 -19.79 7.00 -86.06
CA ARG A 129 -19.55 7.94 -84.95
C ARG A 129 -20.05 7.38 -83.61
N SER A 130 -21.24 6.77 -83.58
CA SER A 130 -21.79 6.19 -82.35
C SER A 130 -21.00 4.96 -81.88
N LYS A 131 -20.56 4.12 -82.81
CA LYS A 131 -19.75 2.93 -82.57
C LYS A 131 -18.35 3.29 -82.06
N THR A 132 -17.66 4.23 -82.71
CA THR A 132 -16.35 4.72 -82.24
C THR A 132 -16.44 5.40 -80.88
N GLN A 133 -17.50 6.16 -80.60
CA GLN A 133 -17.76 6.70 -79.26
C GLN A 133 -17.98 5.61 -78.21
N TYR A 134 -18.73 4.54 -78.53
CA TYR A 134 -18.95 3.41 -77.64
C TYR A 134 -17.67 2.59 -77.37
N GLU A 135 -16.88 2.31 -78.41
CA GLU A 135 -15.60 1.62 -78.30
C GLU A 135 -14.60 2.41 -77.45
N LEU A 136 -14.50 3.74 -77.65
CA LEU A 136 -13.68 4.64 -76.85
C LEU A 136 -14.13 4.67 -75.38
N HIS A 137 -15.45 4.70 -75.13
CA HIS A 137 -16.00 4.66 -73.77
C HIS A 137 -15.68 3.32 -73.07
N GLN A 138 -15.87 2.19 -73.77
CA GLN A 138 -15.49 0.87 -73.26
C GLN A 138 -13.99 0.77 -72.93
N TRP A 139 -13.14 1.35 -73.77
CA TRP A 139 -11.69 1.37 -73.53
C TRP A 139 -11.35 2.20 -72.29
N LEU A 140 -11.93 3.40 -72.16
CA LEU A 140 -11.77 4.27 -70.99
C LEU A 140 -12.21 3.58 -69.68
N GLU A 141 -13.33 2.87 -69.67
CA GLU A 141 -13.79 2.16 -68.47
C GLU A 141 -12.91 0.95 -68.12
N LYS A 142 -12.41 0.20 -69.12
CA LYS A 142 -11.43 -0.88 -68.89
C LYS A 142 -10.15 -0.33 -68.27
N GLU A 143 -9.60 0.76 -68.80
CA GLU A 143 -8.35 1.31 -68.29
C GLU A 143 -8.54 2.00 -66.93
N ARG A 144 -9.67 2.69 -66.71
CA ARG A 144 -10.10 3.19 -65.39
C ARG A 144 -10.20 2.06 -64.37
N ALA A 145 -10.74 0.89 -64.75
CA ALA A 145 -10.84 -0.27 -63.87
C ALA A 145 -9.46 -0.86 -63.54
N ARG A 146 -8.55 -0.95 -64.53
CA ARG A 146 -7.17 -1.43 -64.32
C ARG A 146 -6.38 -0.51 -63.40
N VAL A 147 -6.39 0.80 -63.64
CA VAL A 147 -5.72 1.78 -62.76
C VAL A 147 -6.28 1.74 -61.34
N LYS A 148 -7.61 1.64 -61.17
CA LYS A 148 -8.24 1.46 -59.84
C LYS A 148 -7.83 0.16 -59.17
N ALA A 149 -7.72 -0.95 -59.90
CA ALA A 149 -7.30 -2.23 -59.35
C ALA A 149 -5.82 -2.21 -58.93
N GLN A 150 -4.96 -1.64 -59.77
CA GLN A 150 -3.53 -1.47 -59.48
C GLN A 150 -3.32 -0.60 -58.24
N ALA A 151 -3.91 0.61 -58.20
CA ALA A 151 -3.79 1.52 -57.06
C ALA A 151 -4.30 0.89 -55.75
N ARG A 152 -5.38 0.09 -55.79
CA ARG A 152 -5.85 -0.69 -54.63
C ARG A 152 -4.82 -1.71 -54.17
N SER A 153 -4.21 -2.45 -55.10
CA SER A 153 -3.19 -3.44 -54.78
C SER A 153 -1.91 -2.82 -54.21
N GLU A 154 -1.50 -1.66 -54.73
CA GLU A 154 -0.33 -0.91 -54.26
C GLU A 154 -0.57 -0.35 -52.84
N VAL A 155 -1.72 0.28 -52.61
CA VAL A 155 -2.11 0.75 -51.25
C VAL A 155 -2.24 -0.43 -50.28
N GLN A 156 -2.83 -1.55 -50.69
CA GLN A 156 -2.95 -2.73 -49.86
C GLN A 156 -1.59 -3.33 -49.51
N ALA A 157 -0.68 -3.46 -50.47
CA ALA A 157 0.68 -3.94 -50.26
C ALA A 157 1.49 -3.00 -49.36
N HIS A 158 1.36 -1.68 -49.54
CA HIS A 158 2.00 -0.69 -48.70
C HIS A 158 1.50 -0.78 -47.25
N VAL A 159 0.18 -0.79 -47.03
CA VAL A 159 -0.41 -0.94 -45.69
C VAL A 159 0.01 -2.26 -45.05
N GLN A 160 0.02 -3.38 -45.79
CA GLN A 160 0.50 -4.67 -45.27
C GLN A 160 1.99 -4.62 -44.90
N GLY A 161 2.82 -3.92 -45.67
CA GLY A 161 4.25 -3.71 -45.37
C GLY A 161 4.47 -2.85 -44.11
N GLU A 162 3.75 -1.73 -43.98
CA GLU A 162 3.78 -0.89 -42.78
C GLU A 162 3.33 -1.66 -41.53
N VAL A 163 2.17 -2.33 -41.58
CA VAL A 163 1.65 -3.14 -40.47
C VAL A 163 2.62 -4.27 -40.09
N SER A 164 3.20 -4.98 -41.06
CA SER A 164 4.16 -6.06 -40.79
C SER A 164 5.44 -5.53 -40.14
N ARG A 165 5.94 -4.37 -40.60
CA ARG A 165 7.14 -3.72 -40.07
C ARG A 165 6.93 -3.19 -38.64
N ILE A 166 5.77 -2.59 -38.36
CA ILE A 166 5.38 -2.13 -37.01
C ILE A 166 5.25 -3.33 -36.06
N LEU A 167 4.48 -4.37 -36.44
CA LEU A 167 4.30 -5.55 -35.60
C LEU A 167 5.63 -6.29 -35.33
N ALA A 168 6.56 -6.28 -36.28
CA ALA A 168 7.89 -6.84 -36.08
C ALA A 168 8.72 -6.03 -35.07
N SER A 169 8.70 -4.70 -35.15
CA SER A 169 9.43 -3.84 -34.21
C SER A 169 8.82 -3.87 -32.80
N GLU A 170 7.49 -3.88 -32.68
CA GLU A 170 6.78 -4.03 -31.40
C GLU A 170 7.11 -5.37 -30.71
N ARG A 171 7.10 -6.47 -31.46
CA ARG A 171 7.49 -7.79 -30.93
C ARG A 171 8.95 -7.83 -30.48
N ALA A 172 9.86 -7.22 -31.24
CA ALA A 172 11.27 -7.13 -30.86
C ALA A 172 11.46 -6.30 -29.58
N ALA A 173 10.80 -5.14 -29.48
CA ALA A 173 10.83 -4.29 -28.29
C ALA A 173 10.20 -4.97 -27.06
N ALA A 174 9.11 -5.71 -27.24
CA ALA A 174 8.48 -6.48 -26.17
C ALA A 174 9.39 -7.62 -25.66
N LEU A 175 10.11 -8.31 -26.55
CA LEU A 175 11.07 -9.35 -26.17
C LEU A 175 12.29 -8.77 -25.42
N ASP A 176 12.87 -7.67 -25.90
CA ASP A 176 13.97 -6.98 -25.21
C ASP A 176 13.53 -6.44 -23.83
N SER A 177 12.34 -5.85 -23.74
CA SER A 177 11.76 -5.40 -22.48
C SER A 177 11.53 -6.57 -21.50
N ALA A 178 10.99 -7.69 -21.97
CA ALA A 178 10.79 -8.89 -21.16
C ALA A 178 12.13 -9.51 -20.70
N GLN A 179 13.14 -9.56 -21.57
CA GLN A 179 14.47 -10.04 -21.20
C GLN A 179 15.11 -9.14 -20.13
N LYS A 180 15.01 -7.81 -20.27
CA LYS A 180 15.49 -6.85 -19.26
C LYS A 180 14.77 -7.02 -17.92
N ALA A 181 13.45 -7.19 -17.93
CA ALA A 181 12.66 -7.43 -16.71
C ALA A 181 13.11 -8.72 -16.00
N VAL A 182 13.21 -9.84 -16.72
CA VAL A 182 13.66 -11.13 -16.17
C VAL A 182 15.08 -11.05 -15.60
N LEU A 183 15.99 -10.32 -16.26
CA LEU A 183 17.34 -10.10 -15.76
C LEU A 183 17.34 -9.26 -14.48
N SER A 184 16.54 -8.19 -14.42
CA SER A 184 16.42 -7.37 -13.21
C SER A 184 15.81 -8.12 -12.03
N GLU A 185 14.73 -8.89 -12.27
CA GLU A 185 14.06 -9.70 -11.24
C GLU A 185 15.01 -10.74 -10.65
N ARG A 186 15.83 -11.37 -11.49
CA ARG A 186 16.84 -12.33 -11.05
C ARG A 186 17.89 -11.68 -10.15
N LEU A 187 18.39 -10.49 -10.53
CA LEU A 187 19.38 -9.76 -9.71
C LEU A 187 18.79 -9.36 -8.37
N THR A 188 17.56 -8.82 -8.33
CA THR A 188 16.88 -8.48 -7.08
C THR A 188 16.62 -9.72 -6.21
N ALA A 189 16.21 -10.84 -6.81
CA ALA A 189 15.97 -12.09 -6.07
C ALA A 189 17.27 -12.69 -5.49
N GLU A 190 18.39 -12.60 -6.21
CA GLU A 190 19.70 -13.00 -5.67
C GLU A 190 20.17 -12.07 -4.54
N GLU A 191 19.93 -10.77 -4.64
CA GLU A 191 20.23 -9.77 -3.60
C GLU A 191 19.38 -9.97 -2.34
N GLU A 192 18.06 -10.13 -2.47
CA GLU A 192 17.14 -10.47 -1.37
C GLU A 192 17.50 -11.80 -0.71
N ARG A 193 17.91 -12.80 -1.51
CA ARG A 193 18.39 -14.09 -0.99
C ARG A 193 19.69 -13.95 -0.18
N LEU A 194 20.55 -12.97 -0.47
CA LEU A 194 21.73 -12.68 0.33
C LEU A 194 21.37 -11.90 1.60
N ARG A 195 20.48 -10.90 1.51
CA ARG A 195 19.96 -10.17 2.69
C ARG A 195 19.28 -11.10 3.70
N THR A 196 18.37 -11.96 3.24
CA THR A 196 17.66 -12.93 4.09
C THR A 196 18.61 -13.93 4.75
N LYS A 197 19.64 -14.42 4.05
CA LYS A 197 20.70 -15.25 4.65
C LYS A 197 21.50 -14.52 5.73
N LEU A 198 21.77 -13.23 5.56
CA LEU A 198 22.49 -12.43 6.56
C LEU A 198 21.64 -12.25 7.83
N LEU A 199 20.37 -11.85 7.68
CA LEU A 199 19.46 -11.72 8.81
C LEU A 199 19.25 -13.07 9.52
N ALA A 200 19.12 -14.18 8.79
CA ALA A 200 18.99 -15.50 9.39
C ALA A 200 20.17 -15.86 10.31
N LYS A 201 21.41 -15.56 9.90
CA LYS A 201 22.60 -15.75 10.76
C LYS A 201 22.58 -14.85 12.00
N GLN A 202 22.24 -13.57 11.84
CA GLN A 202 22.13 -12.64 12.98
C GLN A 202 21.06 -13.12 13.98
N LEU A 203 19.93 -13.65 13.49
CA LEU A 203 18.89 -14.25 14.33
C LEU A 203 19.39 -15.53 15.02
N GLU A 204 20.11 -16.42 14.34
CA GLU A 204 20.72 -17.61 14.96
C GLU A 204 21.72 -17.26 16.08
N GLU A 205 22.51 -16.19 15.91
CA GLU A 205 23.43 -15.68 16.93
C GLU A 205 22.68 -15.08 18.13
N ARG A 206 21.63 -14.27 17.88
CA ARG A 206 20.73 -13.73 18.91
C ARG A 206 20.03 -14.84 19.70
N ASP A 207 19.49 -15.84 19.00
CA ASP A 207 18.85 -17.03 19.60
C ASP A 207 19.82 -17.80 20.48
N GLN A 208 21.07 -18.00 20.05
CA GLN A 208 22.09 -18.64 20.87
C GLN A 208 22.41 -17.84 22.13
N GLN A 209 22.42 -16.51 22.07
CA GLN A 209 22.65 -15.66 23.23
C GLN A 209 21.46 -15.70 24.20
N LEU A 210 20.22 -15.63 23.70
CA LEU A 210 19.00 -15.80 24.50
C LEU A 210 18.97 -17.19 25.17
N ARG A 211 19.26 -18.28 24.45
CA ARG A 211 19.33 -19.63 25.01
C ARG A 211 20.37 -19.77 26.13
N LYS A 212 21.50 -19.06 26.06
CA LYS A 212 22.51 -19.02 27.14
C LYS A 212 21.97 -18.28 28.37
N GLN A 213 21.26 -17.17 28.18
CA GLN A 213 20.61 -16.43 29.28
C GLN A 213 19.49 -17.25 29.93
N ASP A 214 18.62 -17.87 29.12
CA ASP A 214 17.56 -18.77 29.59
C ASP A 214 18.11 -19.93 30.41
N ALA A 215 19.17 -20.58 29.93
CA ALA A 215 19.84 -21.67 30.65
C ALA A 215 20.38 -21.19 32.01
N PHE A 216 21.05 -20.03 32.03
CA PHE A 216 21.56 -19.44 33.27
C PHE A 216 20.43 -19.14 34.28
N TYR A 217 19.35 -18.47 33.86
CA TYR A 217 18.25 -18.15 34.77
C TYR A 217 17.48 -19.39 35.24
N ARG A 218 17.27 -20.39 34.36
CA ARG A 218 16.70 -21.69 34.76
C ARG A 218 17.57 -22.39 35.81
N GLU A 219 18.90 -22.36 35.67
CA GLU A 219 19.79 -22.94 36.67
C GLU A 219 19.72 -22.20 38.02
N GLN A 220 19.57 -20.86 38.02
CA GLN A 220 19.34 -20.11 39.26
C GLN A 220 18.01 -20.46 39.92
N LEU A 221 16.93 -20.60 39.13
CA LEU A 221 15.61 -21.01 39.62
C LEU A 221 15.67 -22.42 40.23
N ASN A 222 16.24 -23.40 39.53
CA ASN A 222 16.41 -24.77 40.04
C ASN A 222 17.17 -24.78 41.39
N LYS A 223 18.25 -24.00 41.53
CA LYS A 223 19.01 -23.87 42.79
C LYS A 223 18.22 -23.22 43.93
N LEU A 224 17.24 -22.38 43.62
CA LEU A 224 16.31 -21.83 44.62
C LEU A 224 15.23 -22.85 44.99
N GLU A 225 14.68 -23.57 44.01
CA GLU A 225 13.70 -24.63 44.21
C GLU A 225 14.26 -25.80 45.03
N GLU A 226 15.51 -26.23 44.82
CA GLU A 226 16.19 -27.24 45.65
C GLU A 226 16.36 -26.79 47.12
N ARG A 227 16.54 -25.49 47.36
CA ARG A 227 16.69 -24.92 48.72
C ARG A 227 15.35 -24.65 49.39
N HIS A 228 14.28 -24.49 48.63
CA HIS A 228 12.93 -24.23 49.13
C HIS A 228 12.44 -25.24 50.18
N PRO A 229 12.52 -26.58 49.99
CA PRO A 229 12.04 -27.54 51.00
C PRO A 229 12.84 -27.49 52.31
N VAL A 230 14.12 -27.12 52.28
CA VAL A 230 14.94 -26.96 53.51
C VAL A 230 14.45 -25.75 54.31
N LEU A 231 14.21 -24.62 53.64
CA LEU A 231 13.68 -23.41 54.27
C LEU A 231 12.24 -23.59 54.76
N GLN A 232 11.40 -24.26 53.97
CA GLN A 232 10.02 -24.57 54.32
C GLN A 232 9.94 -25.54 55.51
N GLY A 233 10.77 -26.59 55.52
CA GLY A 233 10.88 -27.54 56.63
C GLY A 233 11.40 -26.88 57.91
N HIS A 234 12.42 -26.01 57.81
CA HIS A 234 12.93 -25.26 58.95
C HIS A 234 11.87 -24.32 59.55
N ASN A 235 11.14 -23.58 58.69
CA ASN A 235 10.04 -22.73 59.14
C ASN A 235 8.90 -23.54 59.78
N GLY A 236 8.51 -24.68 59.19
CA GLY A 236 7.49 -25.57 59.76
C GLY A 236 7.90 -26.13 61.14
N ASN A 237 9.15 -26.55 61.29
CA ASN A 237 9.70 -27.02 62.55
C ASN A 237 9.77 -25.91 63.60
N TYR A 238 10.14 -24.68 63.22
CA TYR A 238 10.13 -23.53 64.12
C TYR A 238 8.73 -23.21 64.66
N HIS A 239 7.73 -23.11 63.77
CA HIS A 239 6.34 -22.84 64.18
C HIS A 239 5.81 -23.96 65.08
N LYS A 240 6.04 -25.23 64.71
CA LYS A 240 5.66 -26.37 65.55
C LYS A 240 6.32 -26.34 66.93
N ALA A 241 7.62 -26.02 67.01
CA ALA A 241 8.32 -25.90 68.29
C ALA A 241 7.80 -24.72 69.13
N ALA A 242 7.49 -23.59 68.48
CA ALA A 242 6.86 -22.44 69.14
C ALA A 242 5.47 -22.79 69.69
N ASP A 243 4.64 -23.49 68.91
CA ASP A 243 3.32 -23.98 69.34
C ASP A 243 3.42 -25.00 70.48
N GLU A 244 4.37 -25.94 70.42
CA GLU A 244 4.61 -26.89 71.51
C GLU A 244 5.07 -26.21 72.81
N VAL A 245 5.92 -25.19 72.72
CA VAL A 245 6.34 -24.40 73.89
C VAL A 245 5.17 -23.57 74.43
N ASN A 246 4.41 -22.92 73.55
CA ASN A 246 3.22 -22.13 73.89
C ASN A 246 2.09 -22.99 74.50
N ALA A 247 1.98 -24.27 74.10
CA ALA A 247 1.04 -25.22 74.71
C ALA A 247 1.51 -25.72 76.10
N LYS A 248 2.83 -25.88 76.30
CA LYS A 248 3.42 -26.27 77.60
C LYS A 248 3.42 -25.10 78.60
N PHE A 249 3.61 -23.87 78.12
CA PHE A 249 3.37 -22.67 78.91
C PHE A 249 1.86 -22.43 79.05
N ARG A 250 1.29 -22.89 80.17
CA ARG A 250 0.02 -22.31 80.61
C ARG A 250 0.21 -20.80 80.67
N ARG A 251 -0.59 -20.06 79.89
CA ARG A 251 -0.83 -18.64 80.17
C ARG A 251 -1.20 -18.57 81.64
N TYR A 252 -0.50 -17.76 82.43
CA TYR A 252 -0.87 -17.58 83.83
C TYR A 252 -2.31 -17.06 83.85
N GLU A 253 -3.25 -17.93 84.22
CA GLU A 253 -4.62 -17.54 84.53
C GLU A 253 -4.57 -16.78 85.86
N ILE A 254 -4.18 -15.51 85.76
CA ILE A 254 -4.27 -14.53 86.84
C ILE A 254 -5.76 -14.27 87.04
N SER A 255 -6.42 -15.18 87.77
CA SER A 255 -7.76 -14.98 88.26
C SER A 255 -7.75 -13.70 89.12
N PRO A 256 -8.42 -12.61 88.69
CA PRO A 256 -8.30 -11.33 89.38
C PRO A 256 -8.98 -11.46 90.74
N VAL A 257 -8.23 -11.19 91.81
CA VAL A 257 -8.80 -11.33 93.15
C VAL A 257 -9.88 -10.27 93.34
N CYS A 258 -11.06 -10.70 93.79
CA CYS A 258 -12.26 -9.86 93.92
C CYS A 258 -12.87 -9.39 92.57
N ALA A 259 -12.63 -10.09 91.46
CA ALA A 259 -13.17 -9.75 90.12
C ALA A 259 -14.66 -9.42 90.14
N ASP A 260 -15.50 -10.26 90.76
CA ASP A 260 -16.96 -10.09 90.77
C ASP A 260 -17.39 -8.83 91.55
N LEU A 261 -16.70 -8.54 92.66
CA LEU A 261 -16.91 -7.30 93.44
C LEU A 261 -16.40 -6.07 92.67
N GLN A 262 -15.33 -6.22 91.89
CA GLN A 262 -14.83 -5.17 91.00
C GLN A 262 -15.83 -4.87 89.87
N GLU A 263 -16.48 -5.88 89.31
CA GLU A 263 -17.54 -5.67 88.32
C GLU A 263 -18.78 -5.02 88.97
N GLN A 264 -19.23 -5.53 90.12
CA GLN A 264 -20.39 -4.99 90.84
C GLN A 264 -20.21 -3.52 91.26
N ILE A 265 -19.03 -3.13 91.76
CA ILE A 265 -18.79 -1.73 92.15
C ILE A 265 -18.72 -0.81 90.93
N LEU A 266 -18.08 -1.24 89.83
CA LEU A 266 -18.02 -0.49 88.57
C LEU A 266 -19.38 -0.41 87.87
N LYS A 267 -20.25 -1.41 88.05
CA LYS A 267 -21.65 -1.36 87.63
C LYS A 267 -22.44 -0.35 88.47
N CYS A 268 -22.38 -0.45 89.80
CA CYS A 268 -23.10 0.45 90.70
C CYS A 268 -22.74 1.93 90.47
N TYR A 269 -21.45 2.26 90.30
CA TYR A 269 -21.03 3.64 90.02
C TYR A 269 -21.47 4.17 88.65
N ARG A 270 -21.60 3.31 87.63
CA ARG A 270 -22.18 3.69 86.33
C ARG A 270 -23.68 3.98 86.44
N GLU A 271 -24.39 3.19 87.25
CA GLU A 271 -25.84 3.35 87.48
C GLU A 271 -26.17 4.51 88.43
N ASN A 272 -25.25 4.92 89.30
CA ASN A 272 -25.45 5.94 90.34
C ASN A 272 -24.48 7.13 90.21
N ALA A 273 -24.32 7.66 88.99
CA ALA A 273 -23.47 8.82 88.71
C ALA A 273 -23.80 10.02 89.62
N GLY A 274 -22.77 10.61 90.25
CA GLY A 274 -22.91 11.71 91.22
C GLY A 274 -23.47 11.32 92.60
N LYS A 275 -23.92 10.07 92.81
CA LYS A 275 -24.48 9.57 94.07
C LYS A 275 -23.71 8.36 94.61
N THR A 276 -22.37 8.44 94.56
CA THR A 276 -21.44 7.34 94.87
C THR A 276 -21.61 6.74 96.27
N LEU A 277 -22.14 7.49 97.24
CA LEU A 277 -22.44 7.00 98.59
C LEU A 277 -23.48 5.86 98.63
N LEU A 278 -24.34 5.72 97.62
CA LEU A 278 -25.26 4.58 97.50
C LEU A 278 -24.51 3.25 97.26
N CYS A 279 -23.34 3.30 96.63
CA CYS A 279 -22.47 2.15 96.40
C CYS A 279 -21.50 1.86 97.56
N SER A 280 -21.59 2.62 98.67
CA SER A 280 -20.67 2.52 99.82
C SER A 280 -20.54 1.10 100.38
N ASN A 281 -21.64 0.36 100.51
CA ASN A 281 -21.61 -1.02 101.01
C ASN A 281 -20.80 -1.95 100.09
N ILE A 282 -21.01 -1.88 98.76
CA ILE A 282 -20.25 -2.66 97.76
C ILE A 282 -18.78 -2.24 97.78
N ALA A 283 -18.50 -0.94 97.94
CA ALA A 283 -17.14 -0.42 98.10
C ALA A 283 -16.44 -0.97 99.37
N SER A 284 -17.14 -1.03 100.50
CA SER A 284 -16.64 -1.64 101.72
C SER A 284 -16.35 -3.14 101.54
N LEU A 285 -17.24 -3.89 100.89
CA LEU A 285 -17.04 -5.32 100.61
C LEU A 285 -15.85 -5.57 99.66
N TYR A 286 -15.71 -4.78 98.59
CA TYR A 286 -14.54 -4.83 97.71
C TYR A 286 -13.24 -4.55 98.47
N MET A 287 -13.22 -3.49 99.28
CA MET A 287 -12.04 -3.13 100.09
C MET A 287 -11.70 -4.20 101.15
N GLN A 288 -12.71 -4.81 101.78
CA GLN A 288 -12.51 -5.95 102.69
C GLN A 288 -11.92 -7.17 101.95
N CYS A 289 -12.44 -7.50 100.77
CA CYS A 289 -11.91 -8.58 99.94
C CYS A 289 -10.45 -8.33 99.53
N VAL A 290 -10.14 -7.12 99.03
CA VAL A 290 -8.77 -6.71 98.63
C VAL A 290 -7.81 -6.75 99.83
N ASN A 291 -8.23 -6.25 101.00
CA ASN A 291 -7.38 -6.24 102.19
C ASN A 291 -7.20 -7.65 102.78
N GLY A 292 -8.23 -8.50 102.76
CA GLY A 292 -8.14 -9.91 103.14
C GLY A 292 -7.23 -10.70 102.19
N ALA A 293 -7.29 -10.42 100.89
CA ALA A 293 -6.39 -11.00 99.90
C ALA A 293 -4.93 -10.58 100.12
N LYS A 294 -4.68 -9.29 100.39
CA LYS A 294 -3.35 -8.78 100.77
C LYS A 294 -2.81 -9.46 102.03
N GLN A 295 -3.61 -9.57 103.10
CA GLN A 295 -3.20 -10.26 104.32
C GLN A 295 -2.94 -11.76 104.10
N LYS A 296 -3.76 -12.46 103.30
CA LYS A 296 -3.52 -13.87 102.95
C LYS A 296 -2.22 -14.03 102.15
N LYS A 297 -1.97 -13.18 101.16
CA LYS A 297 -0.69 -13.16 100.41
C LYS A 297 0.52 -12.94 101.32
N LEU A 298 0.41 -12.08 102.33
CA LEU A 298 1.46 -11.83 103.33
C LEU A 298 1.64 -12.97 104.34
N ARG A 299 0.61 -13.78 104.61
CA ARG A 299 0.68 -14.94 105.53
C ARG A 299 1.12 -16.25 104.86
N THR A 300 0.87 -16.40 103.57
CA THR A 300 1.22 -17.63 102.81
C THR A 300 2.53 -17.47 102.03
N GLY A 301 3.26 -16.37 102.24
CA GLY A 301 4.60 -16.12 101.71
C GLY A 301 5.65 -16.45 102.76
N GLY A 302 5.95 -17.74 102.91
CA GLY A 302 7.09 -18.29 103.66
C GLY A 302 7.71 -19.42 102.85
#